data_AF-A0A2V7HKZ0-F1
#
_entry.id   AF-A0A2V7HKZ0-F1
#
_cell.length_a   1.000
_cell.length_b   1.000
_cell.length_c   1.000
_cell.angle_alpha   90.00
_cell.angle_beta   90.00
_cell.angle_gamma   90.00
#
_symmetry.space_group_name_H-M   'P 1'
#
loop_
_entity.id
_entity.type
_entity.pdbx_description
1 polymer ?
#
loop_
_entity_poly.entity_id
_entity_poly.type
_entity_poly.pdbx_seq_one_letter_code
_entity_poly.pdbx_strand_id
1 'polypeptide(L)'
;LDEGFGLPAVEAMACGAPVIVSDRGALPEVAGPGAAVVDVGAEGALAAALVRVLLEPEHRDALRRRGRARASDFAPDRTAGRVLDLLASLAGAPVGATR
;
A
#
# COMPACT_ATOMS: atom_id res chain seq x y z
N LEU A 1 7.83 -3.59 17.93
CA LEU A 1 7.86 -4.49 16.76
C LEU A 1 7.48 -3.62 15.59
N ASP A 2 8.48 -3.10 14.87
CA ASP A 2 8.25 -2.15 13.80
C ASP A 2 8.23 -2.88 12.47
N GLU A 3 7.22 -2.56 11.66
CA GLU A 3 7.13 -3.03 10.29
C GLU A 3 8.21 -2.35 9.45
N GLY A 4 8.99 -3.13 8.71
CA GLY A 4 10.08 -2.58 7.90
C GLY A 4 9.55 -1.73 6.75
N PHE A 5 8.94 -2.38 5.76
CA PHE A 5 8.35 -1.70 4.60
C PHE A 5 6.82 -1.81 4.55
N GLY A 6 6.22 -2.86 5.11
CA GLY A 6 4.78 -3.10 4.95
C GLY A 6 4.42 -3.82 3.66
N LEU A 7 5.33 -4.66 3.14
CA LEU A 7 5.03 -5.54 1.99
C LEU A 7 3.75 -6.36 2.21
N PRO A 8 3.48 -6.95 3.40
CA PRO A 8 2.24 -7.68 3.61
C PRO A 8 0.97 -6.83 3.37
N ALA A 9 1.02 -5.54 3.69
CA ALA A 9 -0.10 -4.64 3.43
C ALA A 9 -0.28 -4.39 1.92
N VAL A 10 0.83 -4.21 1.18
CA VAL A 10 0.82 -4.05 -0.28
C VAL A 10 0.29 -5.31 -0.98
N GLU A 11 0.73 -6.49 -0.55
CA GLU A 11 0.29 -7.78 -1.08
C GLU A 11 -1.21 -8.00 -0.84
N ALA A 12 -1.70 -7.71 0.38
CA ALA A 12 -3.12 -7.80 0.70
C ALA A 12 -3.96 -6.83 -0.17
N MET A 13 -3.48 -5.60 -0.36
CA MET A 13 -4.11 -4.63 -1.25
C MET A 13 -4.14 -5.11 -2.72
N ALA A 14 -3.06 -5.71 -3.22
CA ALA A 14 -2.97 -6.27 -4.56
C ALA A 14 -3.93 -7.44 -4.78
N CYS A 15 -4.06 -8.34 -3.80
CA CYS A 15 -5.07 -9.40 -3.76
C CYS A 15 -6.51 -8.84 -3.69
N GLY A 16 -6.66 -7.55 -3.41
CA GLY A 16 -7.95 -6.88 -3.30
C GLY A 16 -8.65 -7.16 -1.97
N ALA A 17 -7.90 -7.45 -0.91
CA ALA A 17 -8.42 -7.44 0.44
C ALA A 17 -8.54 -5.99 0.95
N PRO A 18 -9.59 -5.63 1.71
CA PRO A 18 -9.59 -4.38 2.46
C PRO A 18 -8.53 -4.46 3.56
N VAL A 19 -7.73 -3.40 3.71
CA VAL A 19 -6.61 -3.38 4.66
C VAL A 19 -6.86 -2.35 5.76
N ILE A 20 -6.56 -2.75 6.99
CA ILE A 20 -6.47 -1.88 8.17
C ILE A 20 -5.02 -2.00 8.66
N VAL A 21 -4.35 -0.87 8.85
CA VAL A 21 -2.97 -0.81 9.35
C VAL A 21 -2.88 0.06 10.60
N SER A 22 -1.82 -0.12 11.36
CA SER A 22 -1.50 0.78 12.45
C SER A 22 -0.89 2.10 11.97
N ASP A 23 -0.92 3.11 12.83
CA ASP A 23 -0.30 4.44 12.62
C ASP A 23 1.24 4.46 12.77
N ARG A 24 1.91 3.30 12.77
CA ARG A 24 3.35 3.19 13.08
C ARG A 24 4.20 2.73 11.91
N GLY A 25 5.48 3.10 11.98
CA GLY A 25 6.49 2.70 11.01
C GLY A 25 6.15 3.21 9.61
N ALA A 26 6.50 2.41 8.59
CA ALA A 26 6.24 2.76 7.20
C ALA A 26 4.77 2.56 6.76
N LEU A 27 3.93 1.94 7.59
CA LEU A 27 2.59 1.50 7.19
C LEU A 27 1.66 2.64 6.74
N PRO A 28 1.57 3.80 7.43
CA PRO A 28 0.70 4.89 6.99
C PRO A 28 1.11 5.45 5.62
N GLU A 29 2.42 5.53 5.37
CA GLU A 29 2.96 6.01 4.11
C GLU A 29 2.74 5.00 2.98
N VAL A 30 3.09 3.73 3.20
CA VAL A 30 2.99 2.66 2.22
C VAL A 30 1.54 2.39 1.85
N ALA A 31 0.66 2.30 2.85
CA ALA A 31 -0.76 2.05 2.63
C ALA A 31 -1.51 3.28 2.08
N GLY A 32 -1.07 4.49 2.43
CA GLY A 32 -1.66 5.75 1.96
C GLY A 32 -3.20 5.75 2.06
N PRO A 33 -3.93 6.23 1.03
CA PRO A 33 -5.39 6.21 1.03
C PRO A 33 -5.99 4.81 0.75
N GLY A 34 -5.14 3.79 0.54
CA GLY A 34 -5.52 2.42 0.21
C GLY A 34 -5.96 1.57 1.40
N ALA A 35 -5.69 2.02 2.63
CA ALA A 35 -6.08 1.34 3.86
C ALA A 35 -6.77 2.29 4.85
N ALA A 36 -7.45 1.72 5.84
CA ALA A 36 -7.80 2.44 7.06
C ALA A 36 -6.59 2.43 8.01
N VAL A 37 -6.31 3.56 8.65
CA VAL A 37 -5.22 3.70 9.63
C VAL A 37 -5.83 3.84 11.02
N VAL A 38 -5.32 3.08 11.99
CA VAL A 38 -5.75 3.13 13.40
C VAL A 38 -4.56 3.29 14.32
N ASP A 39 -4.74 4.02 15.42
CA ASP A 39 -3.70 4.21 16.41
C ASP A 39 -3.30 2.89 17.09
N VAL A 40 -2.01 2.65 17.29
CA VAL A 40 -1.54 1.50 18.07
C VAL A 40 -2.07 1.57 19.51
N GLY A 41 -2.63 0.46 19.97
CA GLY A 41 -3.22 0.34 21.30
C GLY A 41 -4.67 0.83 21.40
N ALA A 42 -5.22 1.41 20.34
CA ALA A 42 -6.63 1.80 20.28
C ALA A 42 -7.52 0.61 19.87
N GLU A 43 -7.62 -0.41 20.73
CA GLU A 43 -8.38 -1.64 20.47
C GLU A 43 -9.83 -1.37 20.04
N GLY A 44 -10.49 -0.39 20.66
CA GLY A 44 -11.85 0.01 20.29
C GLY A 44 -11.94 0.59 18.87
N ALA A 45 -10.93 1.34 18.43
CA ALA A 45 -10.88 1.88 17.07
C ALA A 45 -10.63 0.76 16.04
N LEU A 46 -9.75 -0.19 16.36
CA LEU A 46 -9.51 -1.37 15.52
C LEU A 46 -10.79 -2.23 15.40
N ALA A 47 -11.48 -2.49 16.50
CA ALA A 47 -12.73 -3.23 16.51
C ALA A 47 -13.81 -2.52 15.66
N ALA A 48 -13.96 -1.20 15.82
CA ALA A 48 -14.88 -0.41 15.00
C ALA A 48 -14.53 -0.48 13.51
N ALA A 49 -13.25 -0.34 13.15
CA ALA A 49 -12.79 -0.46 11.77
C ALA A 49 -13.09 -1.84 11.17
N LEU A 50 -12.85 -2.92 11.92
CA LEU A 50 -13.19 -4.28 11.50
C LEU A 50 -14.69 -4.44 11.27
N VAL A 51 -15.52 -3.96 12.20
CA VAL A 51 -17.00 -4.01 12.06
C VAL A 51 -17.44 -3.30 10.79
N ARG A 52 -16.92 -2.11 10.50
CA ARG A 52 -17.25 -1.37 9.27
C ARG A 52 -16.85 -2.15 8.02
N VAL A 53 -15.64 -2.72 7.98
CA VAL A 53 -15.19 -3.54 6.84
C VAL A 53 -16.08 -4.76 6.63
N LEU A 54 -16.56 -5.40 7.71
CA LEU A 54 -17.39 -6.60 7.62
C LEU A 54 -18.85 -6.27 7.25
N LEU A 55 -19.42 -5.21 7.83
CA LEU A 55 -20.86 -4.93 7.79
C LEU A 55 -21.27 -3.80 6.84
N GLU A 56 -20.34 -2.96 6.35
CA GLU A 56 -20.61 -1.88 5.39
C GLU A 56 -20.02 -2.24 4.01
N PRO A 57 -20.78 -2.88 3.08
CA PRO A 57 -20.26 -3.31 1.79
C PRO A 57 -19.65 -2.18 0.96
N GLU A 58 -20.28 -1.01 0.98
CA GLU A 58 -19.79 0.16 0.24
C GLU A 58 -18.43 0.65 0.75
N HIS A 59 -18.25 0.65 2.09
CA HIS A 59 -16.97 1.00 2.72
C HIS A 59 -15.89 -0.02 2.37
N ARG A 60 -16.21 -1.31 2.49
CA ARG A 60 -15.32 -2.41 2.11
C ARG A 60 -14.89 -2.29 0.65
N ASP A 61 -15.83 -2.11 -0.26
CA ASP A 61 -15.54 -2.05 -1.69
C ASP A 61 -14.75 -0.79 -2.06
N ALA A 62 -15.00 0.33 -1.37
CA ALA A 62 -14.18 1.52 -1.51
C ALA A 62 -12.72 1.29 -1.08
N LEU A 63 -12.50 0.63 0.07
CA LEU A 63 -11.15 0.26 0.51
C LEU A 63 -10.48 -0.70 -0.49
N ARG A 64 -11.18 -1.71 -0.98
CA ARG A 64 -10.63 -2.65 -1.98
C ARG A 64 -10.20 -1.94 -3.27
N ARG A 65 -11.02 -1.01 -3.78
CA ARG A 65 -10.68 -0.22 -4.98
C ARG A 65 -9.45 0.65 -4.75
N ARG A 66 -9.41 1.39 -3.64
CA ARG A 66 -8.28 2.28 -3.30
C ARG A 66 -7.01 1.48 -3.04
N GLY A 67 -7.13 0.35 -2.34
CA GLY A 67 -6.03 -0.57 -2.07
C GLY A 67 -5.41 -1.09 -3.36
N ARG A 68 -6.21 -1.62 -4.28
CA ARG A 68 -5.70 -2.06 -5.60
C ARG A 68 -5.01 -0.94 -6.38
N ALA A 69 -5.60 0.26 -6.37
CA ALA A 69 -4.98 1.43 -7.01
C ALA A 69 -3.63 1.76 -6.37
N ARG A 70 -3.54 1.78 -5.04
CA ARG A 70 -2.29 2.03 -4.31
C ARG A 70 -1.24 0.95 -4.55
N ALA A 71 -1.63 -0.33 -4.54
CA ALA A 71 -0.71 -1.45 -4.78
C ALA A 71 -0.03 -1.37 -6.16
N SER A 72 -0.70 -0.77 -7.16
CA SER A 72 -0.13 -0.58 -8.50
C SER A 72 1.10 0.35 -8.51
N ASP A 73 1.27 1.20 -7.49
CA ASP A 73 2.46 2.03 -7.35
C ASP A 73 3.73 1.22 -7.03
N PHE A 74 3.55 0.02 -6.48
CA PHE A 74 4.62 -0.87 -6.04
C PHE A 74 4.82 -2.07 -6.98
N ALA A 75 4.17 -2.07 -8.15
CA ALA A 75 4.31 -3.15 -9.13
C ALA A 75 5.80 -3.38 -9.50
N PRO A 76 6.27 -4.63 -9.58
CA PRO A 76 7.68 -4.94 -9.85
C PRO A 76 8.24 -4.22 -11.08
N ASP A 77 7.51 -4.23 -12.19
CA ASP A 77 7.94 -3.57 -13.43
C ASP A 77 8.12 -2.07 -13.28
N ARG A 78 7.22 -1.41 -12.52
CA ARG A 78 7.33 0.03 -12.24
C ARG A 78 8.53 0.33 -11.34
N THR A 79 8.71 -0.45 -10.28
CA THR A 79 9.82 -0.26 -9.34
C THR A 79 11.16 -0.52 -10.01
N ALA A 80 11.30 -1.64 -10.72
CA ALA A 80 12.50 -2.00 -11.47
C ALA A 80 12.81 -0.97 -12.56
N GLY A 81 11.79 -0.53 -13.33
CA GLY A 81 11.95 0.50 -14.34
C GLY A 81 12.53 1.79 -13.78
N ARG A 82 11.98 2.30 -12.66
CA ARG A 82 12.48 3.53 -12.01
C ARG A 82 13.92 3.40 -11.51
N VAL A 83 14.29 2.24 -10.99
CA VAL A 83 15.67 1.98 -10.54
C VAL A 83 16.62 1.92 -11.74
N LEU A 84 16.22 1.24 -12.82
CA LEU A 84 17.02 1.16 -14.05
C LEU A 84 17.19 2.53 -14.71
N ASP A 85 16.14 3.35 -14.79
CA ASP A 85 16.21 4.71 -15.31
C ASP A 85 17.19 5.57 -14.51
N LEU A 86 17.16 5.46 -13.18
CA LEU A 86 18.10 6.14 -12.31
C LEU A 86 19.54 5.69 -12.57
N LEU A 87 19.80 4.38 -12.63
CA LEU A 87 21.13 3.86 -12.92
C LEU A 87 21.65 4.29 -14.30
N ALA A 88 20.79 4.28 -15.33
CA ALA A 88 21.13 4.75 -16.67
C ALA A 88 21.51 6.24 -16.67
N SER A 89 20.77 7.07 -15.94
CA SER A 89 21.06 8.51 -15.81
C SER A 89 22.42 8.80 -15.18
N LEU A 90 22.86 7.96 -14.22
CA LEU A 90 24.15 8.09 -13.55
C LEU A 90 25.30 7.52 -14.39
N ALA A 91 25.01 6.51 -15.24
CA ALA A 91 25.98 5.90 -16.13
C ALA A 91 26.25 6.71 -17.42
N GLY A 92 25.53 7.82 -17.63
CA GLY A 92 25.63 8.62 -18.87
C GLY A 92 24.97 7.95 -20.09
N ALA A 93 24.18 6.90 -19.88
CA ALA A 93 23.40 6.26 -20.93
C ALA A 93 22.10 7.05 -21.18
N PRO A 94 21.64 7.19 -22.43
CA PRO A 94 20.38 7.88 -22.71
C PRO A 94 19.22 7.18 -21.99
N VAL A 95 18.49 7.94 -21.19
CA VAL A 95 17.29 7.47 -20.46
C VAL A 95 16.17 7.27 -21.49
N GLY A 96 15.69 6.03 -21.62
CA GLY A 96 14.49 5.68 -22.39
C GLY A 96 14.77 4.87 -23.65
N ALA A 97 14.59 3.55 -23.55
CA ALA A 97 14.12 2.70 -24.64
C ALA A 97 13.76 1.29 -24.12
N THR A 98 12.70 1.16 -23.34
CA THR A 98 12.05 -0.16 -23.22
C THR A 98 10.54 0.01 -23.22
N ARG A 99 9.91 -0.68 -24.17
CA ARG A 99 8.52 -0.59 -24.61
C ARG A 99 7.50 -1.00 -23.57
#